data_AF-A0A9X6FT21-F1
#
_entry.id   AF-A0A9X6FT21-F1
#
_cell.length_a   1.000
_cell.length_b   1.000
_cell.length_c   1.000
_cell.angle_alpha   90.00
_cell.angle_beta   90.00
_cell.angle_gamma   90.00
#
_symmetry.space_group_name_H-M   'P 1'
#
loop_
_entity.id
_entity.type
_entity.pdbx_description
1 polymer ?
#
loop_
_entity_poly.entity_id
_entity_poly.type
_entity_poly.pdbx_seq_one_letter_code
_entity_poly.pdbx_strand_id
1 'polypeptide(L)'
;MSSYKSKCHVRKNTITTGPFLVPLNAAVGQPNNRLVIILKNPTRQSLEADVVIEYCPPVQISVDGTPLPFIITENERPFLEGLGLTIIPPMSCTRLEFDISSFVNGILHVKSTGDYLVGERPLRGKLEIEVVGGSGLSNPTNPGLSVADPSMVFHFADFIV
;
A
#
# COMPACT_ATOMS: atom_id res chain seq x y z
N MET A 1 -13.04 15.28 42.17
CA MET A 1 -11.99 16.02 41.42
C MET A 1 -10.70 15.25 41.65
N SER A 2 -10.00 14.64 40.70
CA SER A 2 -9.66 15.03 39.34
C SER A 2 -9.58 13.77 38.45
N SER A 3 -10.27 13.81 37.30
CA SER A 3 -10.10 12.82 36.23
C SER A 3 -8.84 13.19 35.45
N TYR A 4 -7.77 12.41 35.63
CA TYR A 4 -6.63 12.46 34.73
C TYR A 4 -7.03 11.85 33.38
N LYS A 5 -7.67 12.67 32.52
CA LYS A 5 -7.65 12.41 31.08
C LYS A 5 -6.24 12.73 30.60
N SER A 6 -5.39 11.72 30.46
CA SER A 6 -4.13 11.86 29.74
C SER A 6 -4.46 12.17 28.27
N LYS A 7 -4.40 13.44 27.90
CA LYS A 7 -4.35 13.88 26.50
C LYS A 7 -2.99 13.50 25.91
N CYS A 8 -2.69 12.21 25.81
CA CYS A 8 -1.75 11.77 24.79
C CYS A 8 -2.52 11.83 23.47
N HIS A 9 -2.54 12.98 22.82
CA HIS A 9 -2.72 13.00 21.38
C HIS A 9 -1.53 12.23 20.81
N VAL A 10 -1.70 10.93 20.63
CA VAL A 10 -0.69 10.06 20.04
C VAL A 10 -0.47 10.59 18.63
N ARG A 11 0.71 11.16 18.38
CA ARG A 11 1.10 11.70 17.08
C ARG A 11 0.98 10.57 16.06
N LYS A 12 0.02 10.68 15.14
CA LYS A 12 -0.08 9.81 13.97
C LYS A 12 1.08 10.17 13.04
N ASN A 13 1.73 9.16 12.49
CA ASN A 13 2.78 9.35 11.50
C ASN A 13 2.28 8.85 10.15
N THR A 14 2.76 9.48 9.10
CA THR A 14 2.52 9.06 7.73
C THR A 14 3.76 8.35 7.22
N ILE A 15 3.56 7.22 6.56
CA ILE A 15 4.61 6.44 5.91
C ILE A 15 4.17 6.05 4.52
N THR A 16 5.13 5.76 3.65
CA THR A 16 4.86 5.38 2.26
C THR A 16 5.86 4.36 1.70
N THR A 17 5.41 3.57 0.74
CA THR A 17 6.26 2.73 -0.13
C THR A 17 7.17 3.54 -1.06
N GLY A 18 6.87 4.83 -1.26
CA GLY A 18 7.30 5.57 -2.45
C GLY A 18 6.58 5.10 -3.73
N PRO A 19 6.90 5.69 -4.88
CA PRO A 19 6.34 5.25 -6.15
C PRO A 19 6.96 3.92 -6.58
N PHE A 20 6.14 3.03 -7.14
CA PHE A 20 6.57 1.79 -7.75
C PHE A 20 5.80 1.50 -9.03
N LEU A 21 6.49 0.92 -10.02
CA LEU A 21 5.87 0.51 -11.27
C LEU A 21 5.07 -0.76 -11.05
N VAL A 22 3.89 -0.87 -11.67
CA VAL A 22 3.13 -2.13 -11.73
C VAL A 22 3.45 -2.81 -13.06
N PRO A 23 4.25 -3.90 -13.10
CA PRO A 23 4.48 -4.61 -14.34
C PRO A 23 3.20 -5.26 -14.85
N LEU A 24 3.08 -5.45 -16.16
CA LEU A 24 1.95 -6.18 -16.75
C LEU A 24 1.78 -7.59 -16.16
N ASN A 25 2.89 -8.33 -16.07
CA ASN A 25 2.90 -9.71 -15.58
C ASN A 25 3.91 -9.87 -14.45
N ALA A 26 3.55 -10.69 -13.47
CA ALA A 26 4.47 -11.24 -12.50
C ALA A 26 5.55 -12.09 -13.19
N ALA A 27 6.64 -12.39 -12.46
CA ALA A 27 7.78 -13.15 -12.97
C ALA A 27 7.43 -14.52 -13.61
N VAL A 28 6.26 -15.08 -13.31
CA VAL A 28 5.76 -16.36 -13.86
C VAL A 28 4.84 -16.20 -15.09
N GLY A 29 4.66 -14.99 -15.62
CA GLY A 29 3.80 -14.71 -16.77
C GLY A 29 2.31 -14.57 -16.45
N GLN A 30 1.92 -14.56 -15.17
CA GLN A 30 0.55 -14.27 -14.74
C GLN A 30 0.34 -12.76 -14.59
N PRO A 31 -0.85 -12.22 -14.88
CA PRO A 31 -1.09 -10.78 -14.79
C PRO A 31 -1.01 -10.30 -13.34
N ASN A 32 -0.39 -9.14 -13.15
CA ASN A 32 -0.48 -8.42 -11.88
C ASN A 32 -1.84 -7.74 -11.80
N ASN A 33 -2.72 -8.28 -10.98
CA ASN A 33 -4.10 -7.83 -10.87
C ASN A 33 -4.55 -7.62 -9.42
N ARG A 34 -3.70 -7.91 -8.43
CA ARG A 34 -4.06 -7.77 -7.03
C ARG A 34 -2.98 -7.11 -6.20
N LEU A 35 -3.38 -6.14 -5.38
CA LEU A 35 -2.56 -5.53 -4.34
C LEU A 35 -3.13 -5.92 -2.97
N VAL A 36 -2.27 -6.41 -2.10
CA VAL A 36 -2.59 -6.82 -0.73
C VAL A 36 -1.86 -5.92 0.25
N ILE A 37 -2.60 -5.25 1.13
CA ILE A 37 -2.06 -4.45 2.22
C ILE A 37 -2.37 -5.15 3.54
N ILE A 38 -1.34 -5.45 4.32
CA ILE A 38 -1.44 -6.14 5.59
C ILE A 38 -1.10 -5.14 6.68
N LEU A 39 -2.02 -4.97 7.63
CA LEU A 39 -1.83 -4.18 8.84
C LEU A 39 -1.81 -5.11 10.04
N LYS A 40 -0.75 -5.08 10.84
CA LYS A 40 -0.62 -5.93 12.02
C LYS A 40 -0.48 -5.09 13.27
N ASN A 41 -1.34 -5.36 14.25
CA ASN A 41 -1.32 -4.74 15.56
C ASN A 41 -0.77 -5.74 16.60
N PRO A 42 0.54 -5.70 16.90
CA PRO A 42 1.15 -6.53 17.94
C PRO A 42 0.82 -6.08 19.38
N THR A 43 0.03 -5.02 19.56
CA THR A 43 -0.23 -4.44 20.89
C THR A 43 -1.54 -4.96 21.50
N ARG A 44 -1.73 -4.69 22.80
CA ARG A 44 -2.96 -5.02 23.54
C ARG A 44 -4.04 -3.92 23.46
N GLN A 45 -3.83 -2.89 22.66
CA GLN A 45 -4.76 -1.77 22.48
C GLN A 45 -5.17 -1.69 21.02
N SER A 46 -6.38 -1.18 20.75
CA SER A 46 -6.77 -0.89 19.37
C SER A 46 -5.88 0.22 18.82
N LEU A 47 -5.45 0.07 17.58
CA LEU A 47 -4.69 1.07 16.83
C LEU A 47 -5.51 1.50 15.62
N GLU A 48 -5.16 2.62 15.02
CA GLU A 48 -5.84 3.12 13.83
C GLU A 48 -4.84 3.36 12.71
N ALA A 49 -5.30 3.09 11.49
CA ALA A 49 -4.61 3.42 10.26
C ALA A 49 -5.61 3.88 9.21
N ASP A 50 -5.23 4.92 8.49
CA ASP A 50 -5.82 5.31 7.23
C ASP A 50 -4.85 4.89 6.11
N VAL A 51 -5.36 4.29 5.05
CA VAL A 51 -4.58 3.80 3.92
C VAL A 51 -5.14 4.40 2.64
N VAL A 52 -4.27 5.06 1.91
CA VAL A 52 -4.56 5.72 0.63
C VAL A 52 -3.65 5.13 -0.42
N ILE A 53 -4.24 4.78 -1.56
CA ILE A 53 -3.51 4.34 -2.76
C ILE A 53 -3.67 5.45 -3.79
N GLU A 54 -2.55 5.96 -4.27
CA GLU A 54 -2.48 6.95 -5.35
C GLU A 54 -1.86 6.30 -6.58
N TYR A 55 -2.26 6.75 -7.77
CA TYR A 55 -1.76 6.22 -9.03
C TYR A 55 -1.52 7.29 -10.08
N CYS A 56 -0.50 7.06 -10.92
CA CYS A 56 -0.33 7.73 -12.20
C CYS A 56 -0.67 6.72 -13.31
N PRO A 57 -1.67 7.00 -14.17
CA PRO A 57 -2.10 6.07 -15.20
C PRO A 57 -0.99 5.80 -16.22
N PRO A 58 -0.95 4.60 -16.82
CA PRO A 58 -0.13 4.37 -18.00
C PRO A 58 -0.64 5.26 -19.14
N VAL A 59 0.24 6.06 -19.74
CA VAL A 59 -0.10 6.81 -20.96
C VAL A 59 0.33 5.99 -22.16
N GLN A 60 -0.64 5.70 -23.04
CA GLN A 60 -0.31 5.20 -24.35
C GLN A 60 0.38 6.31 -25.13
N ILE A 61 1.62 6.06 -25.54
CA ILE A 61 2.30 6.94 -26.48
C ILE A 61 1.57 6.77 -27.82
N SER A 62 0.91 7.82 -28.26
CA SER A 62 0.03 7.82 -29.44
C SER A 62 0.76 7.62 -30.78
N VAL A 63 2.09 7.48 -30.75
CA VAL A 63 2.93 7.32 -31.93
C VAL A 63 3.70 6.01 -31.84
N ASP A 64 3.23 5.03 -32.61
CA ASP A 64 3.95 3.78 -32.84
C ASP A 64 5.39 4.06 -33.29
N GLY A 65 6.35 3.39 -32.66
CA GLY A 65 7.77 3.53 -32.98
C GLY A 65 8.49 4.69 -32.31
N THR A 66 7.89 5.34 -31.29
CA THR A 66 8.62 6.32 -30.46
C THR A 66 9.87 5.65 -29.85
N PRO A 67 11.09 6.08 -30.21
CA PRO A 67 12.31 5.48 -29.71
C PRO A 67 12.53 5.86 -28.24
N LEU A 68 13.25 5.01 -27.51
CA LEU A 68 13.69 5.34 -26.16
C LEU A 68 14.84 6.36 -26.20
N PRO A 69 14.90 7.30 -25.23
CA PRO A 69 13.96 7.50 -24.13
C PRO A 69 12.74 8.35 -24.54
N PHE A 70 11.61 8.11 -23.89
CA PHE A 70 10.45 9.00 -23.90
C PHE A 70 10.15 9.50 -22.48
N ILE A 71 9.45 10.64 -22.38
CA ILE A 71 9.03 11.23 -21.12
C ILE A 71 7.52 11.36 -21.14
N ILE A 72 6.86 10.86 -20.10
CA ILE A 72 5.43 11.00 -19.85
C ILE A 72 5.26 11.79 -18.56
N THR A 73 4.31 12.72 -18.53
CA THR A 73 3.95 13.47 -17.32
C THR A 73 2.45 13.46 -17.18
N GLU A 74 1.98 12.89 -16.07
CA GLU A 74 0.56 12.79 -15.74
C GLU A 74 0.30 13.25 -14.33
N ASN A 75 -0.93 13.67 -14.07
CA ASN A 75 -1.36 13.99 -12.72
C ASN A 75 -1.67 12.72 -11.94
N GLU A 76 -1.17 12.66 -10.71
CA GLU A 76 -1.52 11.63 -9.74
C GLU A 76 -3.01 11.71 -9.39
N ARG A 77 -3.65 10.56 -9.21
CA ARG A 77 -5.08 10.43 -8.90
C ARG A 77 -5.26 9.44 -7.75
N PRO A 78 -6.25 9.65 -6.87
CA PRO A 78 -6.61 8.66 -5.87
C PRO A 78 -7.20 7.42 -6.57
N PHE A 79 -6.77 6.23 -6.16
CA PHE A 79 -7.26 4.94 -6.66
C PHE A 79 -8.72 4.70 -6.23
N LEU A 80 -9.02 5.03 -4.98
CA LEU A 80 -10.34 5.06 -4.37
C LEU A 80 -10.39 6.29 -3.45
N GLU A 81 -11.56 6.91 -3.27
CA GLU A 81 -11.78 7.74 -2.07
C GLU A 81 -11.45 6.83 -0.88
N GLY A 82 -10.41 7.17 -0.12
CA GLY A 82 -9.70 6.24 0.77
C GLY A 82 -10.61 5.37 1.63
N LEU A 83 -10.12 4.21 2.06
CA LEU A 83 -10.85 3.30 2.96
C LEU A 83 -11.34 3.99 4.24
N GLY A 84 -10.77 5.16 4.55
CA GLY A 84 -11.02 5.91 5.76
C GLY A 84 -10.30 5.29 6.94
N LEU A 85 -10.49 5.92 8.09
CA LEU A 85 -9.86 5.48 9.32
C LEU A 85 -10.32 4.06 9.67
N THR A 86 -9.39 3.11 9.57
CA THR A 86 -9.60 1.70 9.91
C THR A 86 -9.09 1.45 11.33
N ILE A 87 -9.95 0.90 12.19
CA ILE A 87 -9.58 0.47 13.54
C ILE A 87 -9.06 -0.97 13.46
N ILE A 88 -7.82 -1.18 13.89
CA ILE A 88 -7.13 -2.47 13.93
C ILE A 88 -7.21 -3.03 15.35
N PRO A 89 -7.93 -4.15 15.58
CA PRO A 89 -8.07 -4.73 16.90
C PRO A 89 -6.72 -5.11 17.55
N PRO A 90 -6.67 -5.24 18.88
CA PRO A 90 -5.50 -5.76 19.58
C PRO A 90 -5.11 -7.16 19.07
N MET A 91 -3.80 -7.43 19.00
CA MET A 91 -3.26 -8.76 18.67
C MET A 91 -3.83 -9.37 17.37
N SER A 92 -4.13 -8.54 16.37
CA SER A 92 -4.76 -8.98 15.12
C SER A 92 -3.98 -8.55 13.88
N CYS A 93 -4.32 -9.18 12.75
CA CYS A 93 -3.90 -8.76 11.43
C CYS A 93 -5.15 -8.42 10.59
N THR A 94 -5.13 -7.28 9.93
CA THR A 94 -6.15 -6.85 8.96
C THR A 94 -5.54 -6.92 7.57
N ARG A 95 -6.27 -7.50 6.63
CA ARG A 95 -5.85 -7.59 5.22
C ARG A 95 -6.83 -6.84 4.35
N LEU A 96 -6.29 -5.96 3.51
CA LEU A 96 -7.02 -5.18 2.52
C LEU A 96 -6.56 -5.65 1.15
N GLU A 97 -7.48 -5.99 0.26
CA GLU A 97 -7.16 -6.51 -1.07
C GLU A 97 -7.87 -5.67 -2.12
N PHE A 98 -7.10 -5.23 -3.12
CA PHE A 98 -7.56 -4.34 -4.19
C PHE A 98 -7.32 -4.98 -5.55
N ASP A 99 -8.29 -4.83 -6.44
CA ASP A 99 -8.15 -5.20 -7.86
C ASP A 99 -7.42 -4.07 -8.61
N ILE A 100 -6.20 -4.35 -9.04
CA ILE A 100 -5.36 -3.39 -9.77
C ILE A 100 -5.24 -3.71 -11.27
N SER A 101 -6.11 -4.58 -11.81
CA SER A 101 -6.05 -5.03 -13.21
C SER A 101 -6.01 -3.90 -14.24
N SER A 102 -6.69 -2.78 -13.97
CA SER A 102 -6.74 -1.60 -14.84
C SER A 102 -5.53 -0.68 -14.75
N PHE A 103 -4.54 -0.99 -13.90
CA PHE A 103 -3.43 -0.08 -13.55
C PHE A 103 -2.05 -0.67 -13.88
N VAL A 104 -2.03 -1.77 -14.62
CA VAL A 104 -0.81 -2.35 -15.17
C VAL A 104 -0.05 -1.34 -16.05
N ASN A 105 1.27 -1.36 -15.95
CA ASN A 105 2.22 -0.37 -16.50
C ASN A 105 2.03 1.06 -15.96
N GLY A 106 1.15 1.27 -14.99
CA GLY A 106 1.05 2.51 -14.23
C GLY A 106 2.04 2.55 -13.07
N ILE A 107 2.09 3.70 -12.41
CA ILE A 107 2.85 3.89 -11.17
C ILE A 107 1.85 3.95 -10.03
N LEU A 108 2.08 3.17 -8.97
CA LEU A 108 1.32 3.23 -7.73
C LEU A 108 2.19 3.77 -6.60
N HIS A 109 1.52 4.31 -5.59
CA HIS A 109 2.10 4.75 -4.33
C HIS A 109 1.10 4.40 -3.22
N VAL A 110 1.54 3.64 -2.21
CA VAL A 110 0.72 3.36 -1.02
C VAL A 110 1.18 4.22 0.14
N LYS A 111 0.26 5.04 0.65
CA LYS A 111 0.47 5.92 1.80
C LYS A 111 -0.39 5.43 2.96
N SER A 112 0.17 5.39 4.15
CA SER A 112 -0.61 5.12 5.36
C SER A 112 -0.31 6.10 6.48
N THR A 113 -1.36 6.62 7.10
CA THR A 113 -1.28 7.48 8.28
C THR A 113 -1.91 6.77 9.47
N GLY A 114 -1.17 6.58 10.56
CA GLY A 114 -1.67 5.75 11.65
C GLY A 114 -0.82 5.81 12.91
N ASP A 115 -1.10 4.90 13.84
CA ASP A 115 -0.32 4.70 15.07
C ASP A 115 1.03 4.02 14.80
N TYR A 116 1.78 4.54 13.85
CA TYR A 116 3.15 4.15 13.59
C TYR A 116 4.08 4.86 14.58
N LEU A 117 5.04 4.12 15.10
CA LEU A 117 6.22 4.67 15.77
C LEU A 117 7.35 4.76 14.76
N VAL A 118 7.60 5.98 14.32
CA VAL A 118 8.65 6.30 13.37
C VAL A 118 9.87 6.81 14.15
N GLY A 119 11.05 6.27 13.88
CA GLY A 119 12.33 6.71 14.43
C GLY A 119 13.45 6.54 13.39
N GLU A 120 14.71 6.77 13.77
CA GLU A 120 15.85 6.41 12.91
C GLU A 120 15.84 4.90 12.64
N ARG A 121 16.04 4.52 11.38
CA ARG A 121 15.81 3.16 10.85
C ARG A 121 16.39 2.06 11.76
N PRO A 122 15.70 0.91 11.90
CA PRO A 122 14.42 0.55 11.27
C PRO A 122 13.24 1.27 11.93
N LEU A 123 12.14 1.49 11.18
CA LEU A 123 10.88 1.96 11.76
C LEU A 123 10.47 0.98 12.88
N ARG A 124 10.12 1.48 14.07
CA ARG A 124 9.86 0.67 15.29
C ARG A 124 8.38 0.69 15.69
N GLY A 125 7.50 0.65 14.68
CA GLY A 125 6.06 0.86 14.75
C GLY A 125 5.34 0.16 15.91
N LYS A 126 4.34 0.82 16.52
CA LYS A 126 3.30 0.11 17.27
C LYS A 126 2.42 -0.70 16.34
N LEU A 127 2.11 -0.14 15.17
CA LEU A 127 1.47 -0.80 14.04
C LEU A 127 2.52 -1.16 12.98
N GLU A 128 2.40 -2.33 12.38
CA GLU A 128 3.22 -2.79 11.24
C GLU A 128 2.37 -2.77 9.95
N ILE A 129 2.98 -2.41 8.82
CA ILE A 129 2.36 -2.46 7.49
C ILE A 129 3.25 -3.22 6.51
N GLU A 130 2.64 -4.00 5.62
CA GLU A 130 3.28 -4.65 4.50
C GLU A 130 2.41 -4.54 3.26
N VAL A 131 3.02 -4.33 2.10
CA VAL A 131 2.35 -4.24 0.80
C VAL A 131 2.91 -5.31 -0.13
N VAL A 132 2.02 -6.10 -0.72
CA VAL A 132 2.39 -7.21 -1.62
C VAL A 132 1.49 -7.15 -2.85
N GLY A 133 2.09 -6.96 -4.02
CA GLY A 133 1.42 -7.06 -5.31
C GLY A 133 1.67 -8.39 -6.00
N GLY A 134 0.77 -8.78 -6.90
CA GLY A 134 0.96 -9.97 -7.71
C GLY A 134 -0.28 -10.40 -8.48
N SER A 135 -0.31 -11.69 -8.81
CA SER A 135 -1.47 -12.33 -9.40
C SER A 135 -2.37 -12.91 -8.31
N GLY A 136 -3.61 -12.47 -8.27
CA GLY A 136 -4.67 -12.99 -7.40
C GLY A 136 -5.13 -14.39 -7.79
N LEU A 137 -5.79 -15.06 -6.84
CA LEU A 137 -6.45 -16.34 -7.12
C LEU A 137 -7.59 -16.18 -8.14
N SER A 138 -7.87 -17.23 -8.92
CA SER A 138 -8.80 -17.21 -10.06
C SER A 138 -10.23 -16.79 -9.75
N ASN A 139 -10.65 -16.86 -8.49
CA ASN A 139 -11.92 -16.32 -8.04
C ASN A 139 -11.67 -15.01 -7.28
N PRO A 140 -12.25 -13.86 -7.71
CA PRO A 140 -12.05 -12.58 -7.04
C PRO A 140 -12.45 -12.59 -5.55
N THR A 141 -13.36 -13.49 -5.13
CA THR A 141 -13.73 -13.61 -3.71
C THR A 141 -12.74 -14.43 -2.88
N ASN A 142 -11.85 -15.20 -3.52
CA ASN A 142 -10.82 -15.95 -2.81
C ASN A 142 -9.67 -15.00 -2.48
N PRO A 143 -9.38 -14.75 -1.20
CA PRO A 143 -8.34 -13.82 -0.83
C PRO A 143 -6.94 -14.38 -1.05
N GLY A 144 -5.97 -13.50 -1.30
CA GLY A 144 -4.56 -13.82 -1.45
C GLY A 144 -4.05 -13.85 -2.89
N LEU A 145 -2.83 -14.34 -3.07
CA LEU A 145 -2.10 -14.34 -4.34
C LEU A 145 -1.76 -15.78 -4.75
N SER A 146 -1.86 -16.09 -6.05
CA SER A 146 -1.24 -17.29 -6.63
C SER A 146 0.27 -17.11 -6.71
N VAL A 147 0.72 -15.90 -7.08
CA VAL A 147 2.12 -15.51 -7.17
C VAL A 147 2.30 -14.05 -6.77
N ALA A 148 3.29 -13.78 -5.93
CA ALA A 148 3.73 -12.42 -5.62
C ALA A 148 4.77 -11.94 -6.64
N ASP A 149 4.69 -10.67 -7.02
CA ASP A 149 5.70 -10.01 -7.84
C ASP A 149 6.74 -9.35 -6.93
N PRO A 150 8.03 -9.75 -6.95
CA PRO A 150 9.07 -9.18 -6.10
C PRO A 150 9.24 -7.65 -6.26
N SER A 151 8.89 -7.10 -7.42
CA SER A 151 8.95 -5.64 -7.65
C SER A 151 7.85 -4.86 -6.91
N MET A 152 6.88 -5.58 -6.33
CA MET A 152 5.72 -5.03 -5.63
C MET A 152 5.64 -5.52 -4.18
N VAL A 153 6.76 -5.92 -3.58
CA VAL A 153 6.86 -6.34 -2.17
C VAL A 153 7.56 -5.25 -1.36
N PHE A 154 6.85 -4.68 -0.40
CA PHE A 154 7.37 -3.67 0.52
C PHE A 154 7.10 -4.10 1.95
N HIS A 155 8.15 -4.49 2.65
CA HIS A 155 8.08 -4.74 4.08
C HIS A 155 8.11 -3.41 4.83
N PHE A 156 7.66 -3.42 6.09
CA PHE A 156 7.64 -2.21 6.92
C PHE A 156 8.99 -1.46 6.98
N ALA A 157 10.11 -2.18 6.87
CA ALA A 157 11.45 -1.58 6.87
C ALA A 157 11.78 -0.76 5.61
N ASP A 158 11.07 -1.01 4.50
CA ASP A 158 11.26 -0.35 3.22
C ASP A 158 10.52 0.99 3.15
N PHE A 159 9.60 1.24 4.09
CA PHE A 159 8.81 2.46 4.12
C PHE A 159 9.65 3.68 4.51
N ILE A 160 9.30 4.81 3.91
CA ILE A 160 9.84 6.13 4.19
C ILE A 160 8.78 7.02 4.84
N VAL A 161 9.21 8.12 5.45
CA VAL A 161 8.41 9.04 6.29
C VAL A 161 8.40 10.42 5.66
#